data_AF-A0A359FVY8-F1
#
_entry.id   AF-A0A359FVY8-F1
#
_cell.length_a   1.000
_cell.length_b   1.000
_cell.length_c   1.000
_cell.angle_alpha   90.00
_cell.angle_beta   90.00
_cell.angle_gamma   90.00
#
_symmetry.space_group_name_H-M   'P 1'
#
loop_
_entity.id
_entity.type
_entity.pdbx_description
1 polymer ?
#
loop_
_entity_poly.entity_id
_entity_poly.type
_entity_poly.pdbx_seq_one_letter_code
_entity_poly.pdbx_strand_id
1 'polypeptide(L)'
;YLVCVRDRALGQLLVYVDGTLVGSVNDATTGGIGVTSSLILGNCDGAFNTPYPGSLDDVRIYDEALTYGEMGDLLMQVPTSIARQLVVDNRVMVSPNPFEDHLNFAGSGWSSETSLEVLFLI
;
A
#
# COMPACT_ATOMS: atom_id res chain seq x y z
N TYR A 1 -5.91 -5.71 2.99
CA TYR A 1 -5.04 -5.63 1.80
C TYR A 1 -5.82 -6.13 0.59
N LEU A 2 -5.88 -5.34 -0.49
CA LEU A 2 -6.66 -5.66 -1.69
C LEU A 2 -5.74 -5.68 -2.90
N VAL A 3 -5.79 -6.75 -3.69
CA VAL A 3 -5.08 -6.83 -4.97
C VAL A 3 -6.07 -7.19 -6.06
N CYS A 4 -6.06 -6.40 -7.12
CA CYS A 4 -6.80 -6.69 -8.34
C CYS A 4 -5.79 -6.96 -9.45
N VAL A 5 -5.92 -8.11 -10.11
CA VAL A 5 -5.03 -8.50 -11.21
C VAL A 5 -5.86 -8.65 -12.48
N ARG A 6 -5.38 -8.02 -13.55
CA ARG A 6 -5.86 -8.26 -14.90
C ARG A 6 -4.82 -9.08 -15.66
N ASP A 7 -5.07 -10.38 -15.74
CA ASP A 7 -4.22 -11.31 -16.48
C ASP A 7 -4.70 -11.46 -17.92
N ARG A 8 -3.98 -10.83 -18.85
CA ARG A 8 -4.29 -10.87 -20.29
C ARG A 8 -3.86 -12.17 -20.96
N ALA A 9 -2.87 -12.87 -20.40
CA ALA A 9 -2.38 -14.13 -20.96
C ALA A 9 -3.39 -15.25 -20.71
N LEU A 10 -3.98 -15.26 -19.50
CA LEU A 10 -5.03 -16.21 -19.13
C LEU A 10 -6.45 -15.70 -19.40
N GLY A 11 -6.61 -14.42 -19.77
CA GLY A 11 -7.91 -13.81 -20.03
C GLY A 11 -8.80 -13.77 -18.79
N GLN A 12 -8.23 -13.41 -17.63
CA GLN A 12 -8.92 -13.40 -16.34
C GLN A 12 -8.76 -12.07 -15.59
N LEU A 13 -9.81 -11.70 -14.85
CA LEU A 13 -9.79 -10.66 -13.83
C LEU A 13 -9.90 -11.35 -12.47
N LEU A 14 -8.96 -11.05 -11.58
CA LEU A 14 -8.82 -11.70 -10.29
C LEU A 14 -8.88 -10.65 -9.18
N VAL A 15 -9.54 -10.98 -8.08
CA VAL A 15 -9.57 -10.14 -6.87
C VAL A 15 -9.12 -10.97 -5.68
N TYR A 16 -8.14 -10.45 -4.96
CA TYR A 16 -7.60 -11.02 -3.74
C TYR A 16 -7.86 -10.10 -2.56
N VAL A 17 -8.34 -10.67 -1.46
CA VAL A 17 -8.47 -9.99 -0.17
C VAL A 17 -7.57 -10.71 0.82
N ASP A 18 -6.65 -9.95 1.42
CA ASP A 18 -5.68 -10.47 2.40
C ASP A 18 -4.94 -11.72 1.89
N GLY A 19 -4.54 -11.67 0.61
CA GLY A 19 -3.81 -12.76 -0.07
C GLY A 19 -4.66 -13.93 -0.54
N THR A 20 -5.97 -13.97 -0.21
CA THR A 20 -6.87 -15.04 -0.63
C THR A 20 -7.65 -14.63 -1.88
N LEU A 21 -7.70 -15.49 -2.90
CA LEU A 21 -8.54 -15.27 -4.08
C LEU A 21 -10.01 -15.32 -3.68
N VAL A 22 -10.72 -14.21 -3.84
CA VAL A 22 -12.15 -14.09 -3.51
C VAL A 22 -13.05 -14.03 -4.75
N GLY A 23 -12.48 -13.76 -5.92
CA GLY A 23 -13.26 -13.70 -7.16
C GLY A 23 -12.39 -13.83 -8.40
N SER A 24 -12.92 -14.54 -9.39
CA SER A 24 -12.38 -14.62 -10.74
C SER A 24 -13.49 -14.55 -11.77
N VAL A 25 -13.27 -13.78 -12.84
CA VAL A 25 -14.15 -13.74 -14.02
C VAL A 25 -13.30 -13.69 -15.30
N ASN A 26 -13.88 -14.15 -16.41
CA ASN A 26 -13.24 -14.02 -17.72
C ASN A 26 -13.14 -12.54 -18.12
N ASP A 27 -11.96 -12.13 -18.58
CA ASP A 27 -11.73 -10.80 -19.15
C ASP A 27 -12.25 -10.74 -20.59
N ALA A 28 -13.45 -10.22 -20.77
CA ALA A 28 -14.08 -10.05 -22.08
C ALA A 28 -13.57 -8.82 -22.87
N THR A 29 -12.61 -8.08 -22.34
CA THR A 29 -12.13 -6.84 -22.98
C THR A 29 -11.09 -7.13 -24.06
N THR A 30 -11.05 -6.28 -25.10
CA THR A 30 -10.20 -6.49 -26.28
C THR A 30 -8.96 -5.59 -26.32
N GLY A 31 -8.90 -4.53 -25.52
CA GLY A 31 -7.84 -3.52 -25.54
C GLY A 31 -7.25 -3.18 -24.17
N GLY A 32 -6.31 -2.24 -24.14
CA GLY A 32 -5.72 -1.72 -22.89
C GLY A 32 -6.70 -0.89 -22.06
N ILE A 33 -6.28 -0.49 -20.84
CA ILE A 33 -7.04 0.43 -19.97
C ILE A 33 -6.78 1.91 -20.27
N GLY A 34 -5.96 2.20 -21.29
CA GLY A 34 -5.53 3.56 -21.62
C GLY A 34 -6.70 4.41 -22.12
N VAL A 35 -6.98 5.48 -21.40
CA VAL A 35 -7.96 6.52 -21.75
C VAL A 35 -7.31 7.88 -21.59
N THR A 36 -7.86 8.91 -22.25
CA THR A 36 -7.34 10.28 -22.16
C THR A 36 -7.67 10.97 -20.83
N SER A 37 -8.58 10.40 -20.05
CA SER A 37 -8.94 10.91 -18.72
C SER A 37 -7.85 10.62 -17.69
N SER A 38 -7.73 11.50 -16.71
CA SER A 38 -6.87 11.29 -15.55
C SER A 38 -7.25 10.00 -14.79
N LEU A 39 -6.24 9.32 -14.26
CA LEU A 39 -6.46 8.28 -13.25
C LEU A 39 -6.99 8.94 -11.97
N ILE A 40 -8.12 8.44 -11.48
CA ILE A 40 -8.75 8.91 -10.25
C ILE A 40 -8.65 7.81 -9.21
N LEU A 41 -8.13 8.16 -8.03
CA LEU A 41 -8.08 7.28 -6.86
C LEU A 41 -9.07 7.78 -5.81
N GLY A 42 -9.78 6.87 -5.16
CA GLY A 42 -10.72 7.22 -4.08
C GLY A 42 -12.02 7.90 -4.55
N ASN A 43 -12.33 7.86 -5.84
CA ASN A 43 -13.62 8.29 -6.39
C ASN A 43 -13.85 7.55 -7.73
N CYS A 44 -15.03 7.67 -8.31
CA CYS A 44 -15.25 7.25 -9.70
C CYS A 44 -15.12 8.45 -10.65
N ASP A 45 -15.41 8.24 -11.95
CA ASP A 45 -15.20 9.28 -12.96
C ASP A 45 -15.82 10.63 -12.55
N GLY A 46 -15.25 11.74 -13.02
CA GLY A 46 -15.65 13.08 -12.59
C GLY A 46 -17.13 13.45 -12.85
N ALA A 47 -17.91 12.59 -13.52
CA ALA A 47 -19.34 12.79 -13.70
C ALA A 47 -20.17 12.30 -12.51
N PHE A 48 -19.61 11.44 -11.66
CA PHE A 48 -20.31 10.87 -10.51
C PHE A 48 -19.53 11.14 -9.21
N ASN A 49 -20.15 11.88 -8.30
CA ASN A 49 -19.53 12.21 -7.02
C ASN A 49 -19.77 11.11 -5.97
N THR A 50 -19.04 10.00 -6.08
CA THR A 50 -19.10 8.88 -5.14
C THR A 50 -17.74 8.67 -4.45
N PRO A 51 -17.29 9.65 -3.64
CA PRO A 51 -15.99 9.57 -2.99
C PRO A 51 -15.95 8.38 -2.03
N TYR A 52 -14.81 7.70 -2.01
CA TYR A 52 -14.52 6.67 -1.03
C TYR A 52 -14.36 7.33 0.34
N PRO A 53 -15.17 6.96 1.34
CA PRO A 53 -15.18 7.65 2.64
C PRO A 53 -14.04 7.22 3.57
N GLY A 54 -13.18 6.30 3.15
CA GLY A 54 -12.07 5.77 3.95
C GLY A 54 -10.71 6.30 3.52
N SER A 55 -9.67 5.82 4.20
CA SER A 55 -8.28 6.11 3.84
C SER A 55 -7.73 5.06 2.88
N LEU A 56 -6.89 5.50 1.95
CA LEU A 56 -6.07 4.64 1.11
C LEU A 56 -4.63 4.73 1.59
N ASP A 57 -3.94 3.60 1.63
CA ASP A 57 -2.53 3.53 1.98
C ASP A 57 -1.81 2.59 1.01
N ASP A 58 -0.53 2.88 0.77
CA ASP A 58 0.42 2.05 0.02
C ASP A 58 -0.08 1.57 -1.37
N VAL A 59 -0.71 2.49 -2.10
CA VAL A 59 -1.27 2.21 -3.44
C VAL A 59 -0.15 2.02 -4.44
N ARG A 60 -0.11 0.83 -5.07
CA ARG A 60 0.84 0.47 -6.13
C ARG A 60 0.09 0.06 -7.40
N ILE A 61 0.64 0.43 -8.55
CA ILE A 61 0.12 0.07 -9.88
C ILE A 61 1.26 -0.54 -10.69
N TYR A 62 0.98 -1.68 -11.31
CA TYR A 62 1.92 -2.42 -12.13
C TYR A 62 1.40 -2.51 -13.57
N ASP A 63 2.32 -2.58 -14.52
CA ASP A 63 2.04 -2.80 -15.94
C ASP A 63 1.95 -4.28 -16.32
N GLU A 64 2.24 -5.18 -15.37
CA GLU A 64 2.18 -6.63 -15.54
C GLU A 64 1.21 -7.29 -14.55
N ALA A 65 0.74 -8.48 -14.93
CA ALA A 65 -0.10 -9.30 -14.07
C ALA A 65 0.76 -9.98 -13.00
N LEU A 66 0.55 -9.60 -11.74
CA LEU A 66 1.25 -10.23 -10.63
C LEU A 66 0.90 -11.71 -10.51
N THR A 67 1.92 -12.53 -10.32
CA THR A 67 1.76 -13.93 -9.94
C THR A 67 1.46 -14.06 -8.45
N TYR A 68 0.98 -15.24 -8.04
CA TYR A 68 0.73 -15.52 -6.61
C TYR A 68 2.00 -15.41 -5.76
N GLY A 69 3.16 -15.78 -6.30
CA GLY A 69 4.45 -15.65 -5.61
C GLY A 69 4.83 -14.20 -5.36
N GLU A 70 4.73 -13.35 -6.40
CA GLU A 70 5.03 -11.92 -6.29
C GLU A 70 4.06 -11.19 -5.36
N MET A 71 2.78 -11.57 -5.36
CA MET A 71 1.81 -11.07 -4.38
C MET A 71 2.21 -11.46 -2.94
N GLY A 72 2.71 -12.68 -2.75
CA GLY A 72 3.23 -13.13 -1.46
C GLY A 72 4.42 -12.30 -0.99
N ASP A 73 5.36 -12.00 -1.89
CA ASP A 73 6.51 -11.15 -1.58
C ASP A 73 6.09 -9.71 -1.25
N LEU A 74 5.10 -9.16 -1.97
CA LEU A 74 4.52 -7.84 -1.68
C LEU A 74 3.74 -7.81 -0.36
N LEU A 75 3.08 -8.90 0.03
CA LEU A 75 2.43 -9.03 1.34
C LEU A 75 3.46 -9.09 2.49
N MET A 76 4.64 -9.67 2.22
CA MET A 76 5.75 -9.70 3.18
C MET A 76 6.52 -8.37 3.25
N GLN A 77 6.37 -7.50 2.25
CA GLN A 77 6.80 -6.12 2.34
C GLN A 77 5.87 -5.39 3.31
N VAL A 78 6.23 -5.46 4.59
CA VAL A 78 5.56 -4.71 5.64
C VAL A 78 5.76 -3.22 5.34
N PRO A 79 4.69 -2.41 5.22
CA PRO A 79 4.84 -0.96 5.26
C PRO A 79 5.56 -0.65 6.57
N THR A 80 6.76 -0.06 6.46
CA THR A 80 7.58 0.34 7.61
C THR A 80 7.01 1.62 8.25
N SER A 81 5.69 1.83 8.16
CA SER A 81 4.99 2.80 9.00
C SER A 81 5.08 2.24 10.42
N ILE A 82 5.65 3.02 11.35
CA ILE A 82 5.92 2.55 12.70
C ILE A 82 4.58 2.37 13.43
N ALA A 83 4.05 1.16 13.38
CA ALA A 83 3.07 0.64 14.33
C ALA A 83 3.73 -0.33 15.33
N ARG A 84 4.97 -0.76 15.07
CA ARG A 84 5.69 -1.74 15.88
C ARG A 84 6.97 -1.12 16.44
N GLN A 85 7.13 -1.19 17.76
CA GLN A 85 8.38 -0.84 18.44
C GLN A 85 9.50 -1.73 17.91
N LEU A 86 10.46 -1.13 17.21
CA LEU A 86 11.65 -1.79 16.71
C LEU A 86 12.77 -1.60 17.74
N VAL A 87 13.30 -2.70 18.28
CA VAL A 87 14.55 -2.68 19.05
C VAL A 87 15.68 -2.91 18.05
N VAL A 88 16.44 -1.85 17.73
CA VAL A 88 17.51 -1.92 16.72
C VAL A 88 18.79 -1.29 17.25
N ASP A 89 19.91 -2.00 17.12
CA ASP A 89 21.19 -1.63 17.72
C ASP A 89 21.95 -0.51 17.00
N ASN A 90 21.55 -0.06 15.79
CA ASN A 90 22.31 1.04 15.15
C ASN A 90 21.70 1.85 13.98
N ARG A 91 20.61 1.42 13.33
CA ARG A 91 19.91 2.23 12.29
C ARG A 91 18.43 1.85 12.20
N VAL A 92 17.56 2.85 12.22
CA VAL A 92 16.12 2.67 11.97
C VAL A 92 15.79 3.36 10.65
N MET A 93 15.33 2.59 9.67
CA MET A 93 14.77 3.12 8.43
C MET A 93 13.25 3.09 8.55
N VAL A 94 12.61 4.24 8.34
CA VAL A 94 11.17 4.43 8.51
C VAL A 94 10.56 4.85 7.18
N SER A 95 9.55 4.13 6.70
CA SER A 95 8.87 4.39 5.44
C SER A 95 7.54 3.63 5.37
N PRO A 96 6.43 4.19 4.89
CA PRO A 96 6.31 5.50 4.26
C PRO A 96 5.95 6.61 5.27
N ASN A 97 6.34 7.83 4.91
CA ASN A 97 5.77 9.07 5.43
C ASN A 97 4.40 9.26 4.74
N PRO A 98 3.29 9.44 5.47
CA PRO A 98 3.17 10.10 6.76
C PRO A 98 3.08 9.16 7.96
N PHE A 99 3.87 9.42 8.99
CA PHE A 99 3.63 8.91 10.35
C PHE A 99 2.80 9.94 11.14
N GLU A 100 2.12 9.51 12.21
CA GLU A 100 1.29 10.37 13.09
C GLU A 100 2.15 11.35 13.94
N ASP A 101 2.94 12.20 13.28
CA ASP A 101 3.73 13.30 13.82
C ASP A 101 4.92 12.94 14.74
N HIS A 102 4.98 11.74 15.33
CA HIS A 102 5.97 11.44 16.38
C HIS A 102 6.77 10.13 16.13
N LEU A 103 8.10 10.24 16.20
CA LEU A 103 9.02 9.09 16.25
C LEU A 103 9.71 9.04 17.63
N ASN A 104 9.32 8.06 18.45
CA ASN A 104 9.86 7.90 19.81
C ASN A 104 11.04 6.92 19.83
N PHE A 105 12.18 7.38 20.36
CA PHE A 105 13.35 6.53 20.63
C PHE A 105 13.46 6.25 22.14
N ALA A 106 13.85 5.03 22.52
CA ALA A 106 14.13 4.66 23.91
C ALA A 106 15.46 3.89 23.99
N GLY A 107 16.41 4.39 24.77
CA GLY A 107 17.70 3.75 25.02
C GLY A 107 17.78 3.17 26.44
N SER A 108 18.50 2.06 26.63
CA SER A 108 18.68 1.42 27.94
C SER A 108 19.43 2.27 28.98
N GLY A 109 20.07 3.36 28.55
CA GLY A 109 20.71 4.36 29.41
C GLY A 109 19.98 5.70 29.47
N TRP A 110 18.79 5.81 28.89
CA TRP A 110 17.99 7.04 28.91
C TRP A 110 17.09 7.03 30.14
N SER A 111 17.05 8.15 30.87
CA SER A 111 16.09 8.29 31.98
C SER A 111 14.66 8.31 31.43
N SER A 112 13.65 7.96 32.24
CA SER A 112 12.24 7.89 31.81
C SER A 112 11.67 9.21 31.26
N GLU A 113 12.41 10.31 31.38
CA GLU A 113 12.03 11.65 30.91
C GLU A 113 12.81 12.09 29.66
N THR A 114 13.70 11.25 29.12
CA THR A 114 14.51 11.59 27.94
C THR A 114 13.82 11.12 26.66
N SER A 115 13.08 12.03 26.02
CA SER A 115 12.53 11.84 24.66
C SER A 115 13.33 12.67 23.65
N LEU A 116 13.74 12.05 22.55
CA LEU A 116 14.29 12.74 21.38
C LEU A 116 13.18 12.86 20.33
N GLU A 117 12.64 14.05 20.15
CA GLU A 117 11.64 14.34 19.12
C GLU A 117 12.35 14.90 17.89
N VAL A 118 12.19 14.23 16.75
CA VAL A 118 12.78 14.68 15.47
C VAL A 118 11.68 15.28 14.63
N LEU A 119 11.61 16.61 14.61
CA LEU A 119 10.71 17.36 13.73
C LEU A 119 11.33 17.41 12.32
N PHE A 120 10.77 16.67 11.38
CA PHE A 120 11.14 16.79 9.97
C PHE A 120 10.36 17.96 9.36
N LEU A 121 11.02 19.11 9.21
CA LEU A 121 10.50 20.21 8.42
C LEU A 121 10.59 19.80 6.93
N ILE A 122 9.43 19.68 6.29
CA ILE A 122 9.30 19.55 4.83
C ILE A 122 9.23 20.95 4.23
#